data_AF-A0A8S3R8J6-F1
#
_entry.id   AF-A0A8S3R8J6-F1
#
_cell.length_a   1.000
_cell.length_b   1.000
_cell.length_c   1.000
_cell.angle_alpha   90.00
_cell.angle_beta   90.00
_cell.angle_gamma   90.00
#
_symmetry.space_group_name_H-M   'P 1'
#
loop_
_entity.id
_entity.type
_entity.pdbx_description
1 polymer ?
#
loop_
_entity_poly.entity_id
_entity_poly.type
_entity_poly.pdbx_seq_one_letter_code
_entity_poly.pdbx_strand_id
1 'polypeptide(L)'
;MGDIIIQGDFNAYTNTQLDFIEFDNVTELVNLDDSEYHPDRVLSRNNLDHKHTNNSGKLLLNMCKEAKIRILNGRTIGDLNGQPTCITYNGSSVVDYTLISEELIDSIGYFVVHDFTSLSNHRPISCAMFANFLSVPCDSHQLDSLPGKFLWTDEAIASYTENIQSQMFKNKLANFIAKSFNDSDSITESFNSILLDCAKQSAKFINKKPLQKMKKSNRKPWFSHSCTDLRNTVKSYEKLVNKNPLNGQYRKLYYTYRSKFRRLTRENILVKVII
;
A
#
# COMPACT_ATOMS: atom_id res chain seq x y z
N MET A 1 12.27 -14.04 -19.31
CA MET A 1 11.96 -13.05 -18.25
C MET A 1 11.73 -13.83 -16.96
N GLY A 2 12.04 -13.27 -15.80
CA GLY A 2 11.77 -13.96 -14.52
C GLY A 2 10.27 -13.96 -14.19
N ASP A 3 9.84 -14.87 -13.33
CA ASP A 3 8.46 -14.90 -12.84
C ASP A 3 8.16 -13.68 -11.95
N ILE A 4 6.94 -13.17 -12.03
CA ILE A 4 6.54 -11.93 -11.38
C ILE A 4 5.33 -12.11 -10.48
N ILE A 5 5.34 -11.37 -9.37
CA ILE A 5 4.20 -11.16 -8.50
C ILE A 5 4.07 -9.65 -8.30
N ILE A 6 2.90 -9.10 -8.59
CA ILE A 6 2.60 -7.67 -8.45
C ILE A 6 1.37 -7.53 -7.56
N GLN A 7 1.47 -6.72 -6.51
CA GLN A 7 0.39 -6.53 -5.56
C GLN A 7 0.19 -5.04 -5.26
N GLY A 8 -1.05 -4.56 -5.31
CA GLY A 8 -1.36 -3.16 -4.98
C GLY A 8 -2.71 -2.68 -5.50
N ASP A 9 -2.96 -1.38 -5.36
CA ASP A 9 -4.14 -0.69 -5.87
C ASP A 9 -3.94 -0.29 -7.35
N PHE A 10 -4.71 -0.92 -8.23
CA PHE A 10 -4.68 -0.65 -9.67
C PHE A 10 -5.76 0.35 -10.11
N ASN A 11 -6.66 0.75 -9.21
CA ASN A 11 -7.84 1.57 -9.53
C ASN A 11 -8.62 1.05 -10.76
N ALA A 12 -8.65 -0.27 -10.92
CA ALA A 12 -9.16 -0.98 -12.08
C ALA A 12 -10.40 -1.80 -11.71
N TYR A 13 -11.53 -1.56 -12.36
CA TYR A 13 -12.71 -2.40 -12.27
C TYR A 13 -12.63 -3.44 -13.37
N THR A 14 -12.55 -4.71 -13.01
CA THR A 14 -12.41 -5.82 -13.97
C THR A 14 -13.66 -6.69 -14.06
N ASN A 15 -14.63 -6.49 -13.17
CA ASN A 15 -15.79 -7.36 -12.99
C ASN A 15 -15.34 -8.83 -12.97
N THR A 16 -15.94 -9.70 -13.76
CA THR A 16 -15.57 -11.11 -13.98
C THR A 16 -15.00 -11.34 -15.37
N GLN A 17 -14.55 -10.29 -16.07
CA GLN A 17 -13.94 -10.44 -17.38
C GLN A 17 -12.65 -11.25 -17.31
N LEU A 18 -12.42 -12.05 -18.37
CA LEU A 18 -11.29 -12.95 -18.48
C LEU A 18 -9.97 -12.19 -18.55
N ASP A 19 -9.01 -12.64 -17.77
CA ASP A 19 -7.59 -12.24 -17.73
C ASP A 19 -6.68 -13.26 -18.43
N PHE A 20 -7.29 -14.17 -19.18
CA PHE A 20 -6.66 -15.16 -20.06
C PHE A 20 -7.34 -15.16 -21.43
N ILE A 21 -6.70 -15.76 -22.42
CA ILE A 21 -7.24 -15.92 -23.77
C ILE A 21 -8.16 -17.15 -23.80
N GLU A 22 -9.43 -16.96 -24.16
CA GLU A 22 -10.37 -18.07 -24.33
C GLU A 22 -10.13 -18.74 -25.69
N PHE A 23 -10.30 -20.06 -25.76
CA PHE A 23 -10.04 -20.86 -26.97
C PHE A 23 -8.62 -20.69 -27.52
N ASP A 24 -7.65 -20.65 -26.60
CA ASP A 24 -6.24 -20.46 -26.92
C ASP A 24 -5.59 -21.71 -27.54
N ASN A 25 -6.30 -22.42 -28.41
CA ASN A 25 -5.80 -23.60 -29.08
C ASN A 25 -5.39 -23.27 -30.52
N VAL A 26 -4.09 -23.33 -30.79
CA VAL A 26 -3.49 -22.96 -32.07
C VAL A 26 -3.38 -24.14 -33.03
N THR A 27 -3.65 -25.37 -32.56
CA THR A 27 -3.45 -26.61 -33.34
C THR A 27 -4.18 -26.66 -34.68
N GLU A 28 -5.23 -25.86 -34.89
CA GLU A 28 -5.98 -25.83 -36.15
C GLU A 28 -5.60 -24.70 -37.11
N LEU A 29 -4.89 -23.65 -36.65
CA LEU A 29 -4.71 -22.41 -37.42
C LEU A 29 -3.26 -22.12 -37.84
N VAL A 30 -2.27 -22.67 -37.13
CA VAL A 30 -0.86 -22.47 -37.45
C VAL A 30 -0.13 -23.79 -37.21
N ASN A 31 0.66 -24.26 -38.18
CA ASN A 31 1.56 -25.42 -38.03
C ASN A 31 2.74 -25.07 -37.09
N LEU A 32 2.46 -24.66 -35.87
CA LEU A 32 3.44 -24.50 -34.81
C LEU A 32 3.63 -25.85 -34.15
N ASP A 33 4.88 -26.20 -33.84
CA ASP A 33 5.19 -27.39 -33.08
C ASP A 33 4.65 -27.23 -31.64
N ASP A 34 4.05 -28.28 -31.08
CA ASP A 34 3.38 -28.25 -29.76
C ASP A 34 4.35 -27.80 -28.63
N SER A 35 5.66 -27.85 -28.86
CA SER A 35 6.70 -27.38 -27.93
C SER A 35 6.92 -25.87 -27.90
N GLU A 36 6.45 -25.11 -28.90
CA GLU A 36 6.68 -23.66 -28.99
C GLU A 36 5.51 -22.83 -28.44
N TYR A 37 4.29 -23.39 -28.39
CA TYR A 37 3.10 -22.72 -27.91
C TYR A 37 2.44 -23.45 -26.74
N HIS A 38 2.39 -22.78 -25.59
CA HIS A 38 1.62 -23.28 -24.45
C HIS A 38 0.31 -22.51 -24.33
N PRO A 39 -0.85 -23.19 -24.47
CA PRO A 39 -2.14 -22.53 -24.34
C PRO A 39 -2.38 -22.03 -22.91
N ASP A 40 -3.08 -20.91 -22.77
CA ASP A 40 -3.50 -20.34 -21.49
C ASP A 40 -4.32 -21.33 -20.64
N ARG A 41 -4.02 -21.43 -19.33
CA ARG A 41 -4.84 -22.22 -18.39
C ARG A 41 -6.16 -21.50 -18.12
N VAL A 42 -7.27 -22.18 -18.41
CA VAL A 42 -8.63 -21.67 -18.17
C VAL A 42 -8.94 -21.69 -16.67
N LEU A 43 -8.84 -20.52 -16.04
CA LEU A 43 -9.06 -20.34 -14.60
C LEU A 43 -10.06 -19.20 -14.35
N SER A 44 -11.34 -19.51 -14.23
CA SER A 44 -12.37 -18.50 -13.92
C SER A 44 -12.17 -17.90 -12.52
N ARG A 45 -12.67 -16.67 -12.32
CA ARG A 45 -12.68 -16.00 -11.01
C ARG A 45 -14.05 -15.41 -10.72
N ASN A 46 -14.40 -15.41 -9.44
CA ASN A 46 -15.54 -14.67 -8.92
C ASN A 46 -15.16 -13.23 -8.62
N ASN A 47 -16.17 -12.36 -8.49
CA ASN A 47 -15.98 -11.00 -8.05
C ASN A 47 -17.30 -10.48 -7.45
N LEU A 48 -17.27 -9.99 -6.21
CA LEU A 48 -18.41 -9.32 -5.58
C LEU A 48 -18.58 -7.86 -6.02
N ASP A 49 -17.63 -7.31 -6.77
CA ASP A 49 -17.76 -6.03 -7.46
C ASP A 49 -18.31 -6.25 -8.89
N HIS A 50 -19.59 -5.96 -9.06
CA HIS A 50 -20.29 -6.07 -10.34
C HIS A 50 -20.31 -4.77 -11.15
N LYS A 51 -19.49 -3.77 -10.79
CA LYS A 51 -19.31 -2.57 -11.61
C LYS A 51 -18.84 -2.94 -13.02
N HIS A 52 -19.23 -2.13 -14.00
CA HIS A 52 -18.72 -2.27 -15.37
C HIS A 52 -17.21 -2.05 -15.41
N THR A 53 -16.53 -2.82 -16.27
CA THR A 53 -15.09 -2.69 -16.48
C THR A 53 -14.76 -1.28 -16.97
N ASN A 54 -13.87 -0.59 -16.25
CA ASN A 54 -13.38 0.74 -16.64
C ASN A 54 -12.17 0.65 -17.57
N ASN A 55 -11.67 1.77 -18.09
CA ASN A 55 -10.54 1.79 -19.00
C ASN A 55 -9.27 1.17 -18.37
N SER A 56 -8.99 1.49 -17.11
CA SER A 56 -7.88 0.88 -16.37
C SER A 56 -8.04 -0.64 -16.24
N GLY A 57 -9.27 -1.12 -16.03
CA GLY A 57 -9.62 -2.54 -16.01
C GLY A 57 -9.36 -3.23 -17.34
N LYS A 58 -9.72 -2.59 -18.47
CA LYS A 58 -9.42 -3.13 -19.81
C LYS A 58 -7.92 -3.24 -20.04
N LEU A 59 -7.16 -2.19 -19.70
CA LEU A 59 -5.71 -2.18 -19.83
C LEU A 59 -5.05 -3.25 -18.95
N LEU A 60 -5.51 -3.39 -17.70
CA LEU A 60 -5.04 -4.42 -16.79
C LEU A 60 -5.31 -5.82 -17.33
N LEU A 61 -6.52 -6.08 -17.82
CA LEU A 61 -6.89 -7.38 -18.38
C LEU A 61 -6.12 -7.69 -19.67
N ASN A 62 -5.87 -6.69 -20.52
CA ASN A 62 -5.04 -6.87 -21.71
C ASN A 62 -3.60 -7.21 -21.34
N MET A 63 -3.00 -6.47 -20.39
CA MET A 63 -1.67 -6.79 -19.85
C MET A 63 -1.64 -8.23 -19.29
N CYS A 64 -2.69 -8.64 -18.56
CA CYS A 64 -2.77 -9.99 -18.03
C CYS A 64 -2.73 -11.06 -19.12
N LYS A 65 -3.48 -10.86 -20.22
CA LYS A 65 -3.49 -11.78 -21.37
C LYS A 65 -2.15 -11.78 -22.11
N GLU A 66 -1.62 -10.61 -22.43
CA GLU A 66 -0.38 -10.46 -23.21
C GLU A 66 0.84 -11.01 -22.48
N ALA A 67 0.90 -10.86 -21.15
CA ALA A 67 2.05 -11.27 -20.35
C ALA A 67 1.86 -12.62 -19.62
N LYS A 68 0.76 -13.35 -19.89
CA LYS A 68 0.39 -14.58 -19.18
C LYS A 68 0.39 -14.43 -17.66
N ILE A 69 -0.22 -13.34 -17.20
CA ILE A 69 -0.38 -13.01 -15.79
C ILE A 69 -1.84 -13.27 -15.39
N ARG A 70 -2.05 -13.82 -14.20
CA ARG A 70 -3.37 -14.13 -13.65
C ARG A 70 -3.66 -13.31 -12.39
N ILE A 71 -4.92 -12.91 -12.24
CA ILE A 71 -5.47 -12.27 -11.04
C ILE A 71 -5.83 -13.35 -10.02
N LEU A 72 -5.30 -13.27 -8.80
CA LEU A 72 -5.60 -14.22 -7.72
C LEU A 72 -6.96 -13.99 -7.05
N ASN A 73 -7.41 -12.73 -6.98
CA ASN A 73 -8.68 -12.35 -6.35
C ASN A 73 -9.84 -13.12 -6.97
N GLY A 74 -10.69 -13.73 -6.14
CA GLY A 74 -11.87 -14.43 -6.62
C GLY A 74 -11.66 -15.85 -7.16
N ARG A 75 -10.44 -16.37 -7.23
CA ARG A 75 -10.17 -17.75 -7.68
C ARG A 75 -9.30 -18.57 -6.75
N THR A 76 -8.65 -17.91 -5.80
CA THR A 76 -7.67 -18.55 -4.92
C THR A 76 -8.31 -18.88 -3.58
N ILE A 77 -7.87 -19.98 -2.97
CA ILE A 77 -8.27 -20.36 -1.60
C ILE A 77 -8.01 -19.18 -0.66
N GLY A 78 -9.01 -18.83 0.14
CA GLY A 78 -9.01 -17.66 1.02
C GLY A 78 -9.81 -16.46 0.49
N ASP A 79 -10.11 -16.42 -0.81
CA ASP A 79 -10.93 -15.37 -1.43
C ASP A 79 -11.75 -15.89 -2.63
N LEU A 80 -12.34 -17.08 -2.53
CA LEU A 80 -13.08 -17.68 -3.64
C LEU A 80 -14.29 -16.87 -4.10
N ASN A 81 -14.80 -15.92 -3.31
CA ASN A 81 -15.93 -15.07 -3.70
C ASN A 81 -15.50 -13.77 -4.39
N GLY A 82 -14.23 -13.38 -4.29
CA GLY A 82 -13.72 -12.10 -4.80
C GLY A 82 -14.22 -10.95 -3.94
N GLN A 83 -13.81 -10.94 -2.67
CA GLN A 83 -14.25 -9.97 -1.68
C GLN A 83 -13.81 -8.54 -2.05
N PRO A 84 -14.64 -7.53 -1.78
CA PRO A 84 -14.25 -6.14 -2.03
C PRO A 84 -12.99 -5.79 -1.26
N THR A 85 -12.05 -5.13 -1.90
CA THR A 85 -10.79 -4.66 -1.31
C THR A 85 -10.84 -3.20 -0.92
N CYS A 86 -11.79 -2.43 -1.46
CA CYS A 86 -12.02 -1.05 -1.07
C CYS A 86 -13.48 -0.87 -0.62
N ILE A 87 -13.66 -0.23 0.52
CA ILE A 87 -14.96 0.11 1.09
C ILE A 87 -14.99 1.62 1.33
N THR A 88 -15.95 2.28 0.72
CA THR A 88 -16.17 3.72 0.83
C THR A 88 -17.58 4.01 1.32
N TYR A 89 -17.89 5.28 1.59
CA TYR A 89 -19.23 5.70 1.99
C TYR A 89 -20.29 5.36 0.92
N ASN A 90 -19.93 5.50 -0.35
CA ASN A 90 -20.86 5.37 -1.48
C ASN A 90 -20.87 3.97 -2.12
N GLY A 91 -19.94 3.09 -1.74
CA GLY A 91 -19.76 1.85 -2.49
C GLY A 91 -18.62 1.00 -1.97
N SER A 92 -18.50 -0.16 -2.57
CA SER A 92 -17.37 -1.07 -2.41
C SER A 92 -16.85 -1.42 -3.80
N SER A 93 -15.60 -1.85 -3.86
CA SER A 93 -14.98 -2.31 -5.10
C SER A 93 -13.87 -3.30 -4.86
N VAL A 94 -13.52 -4.04 -5.91
CA VAL A 94 -12.26 -4.78 -6.01
C VAL A 94 -11.34 -3.96 -6.90
N VAL A 95 -10.32 -3.36 -6.32
CA VAL A 95 -9.33 -2.51 -7.02
C VAL A 95 -7.89 -2.83 -6.62
N ASP A 96 -7.72 -3.50 -5.48
CA ASP A 96 -6.44 -4.02 -5.03
C ASP A 96 -6.34 -5.47 -5.50
N TYR A 97 -5.34 -5.76 -6.33
CA TYR A 97 -5.16 -7.09 -6.93
C TYR A 97 -3.81 -7.68 -6.53
N THR A 98 -3.75 -9.01 -6.47
CA THR A 98 -2.48 -9.73 -6.63
C THR A 98 -2.46 -10.40 -8.00
N LEU A 99 -1.49 -9.99 -8.80
CA LEU A 99 -1.21 -10.50 -10.14
C LEU A 99 -0.01 -11.42 -10.07
N ILE A 100 -0.04 -12.52 -10.80
CA ILE A 100 1.04 -13.50 -10.79
C ILE A 100 1.28 -14.11 -12.17
N SER A 101 2.53 -14.40 -12.53
CA SER A 101 2.83 -15.24 -13.69
C SER A 101 2.07 -16.57 -13.60
N GLU A 102 1.48 -17.02 -14.71
CA GLU A 102 0.71 -18.27 -14.74
C GLU A 102 1.49 -19.48 -14.19
N GLU A 103 2.79 -19.55 -14.48
CA GLU A 103 3.71 -20.61 -14.02
C GLU A 103 3.79 -20.74 -12.50
N LEU A 104 3.55 -19.66 -11.75
CA LEU A 104 3.63 -19.67 -10.29
C LEU A 104 2.30 -20.02 -9.62
N ILE A 105 1.20 -20.21 -10.36
CA ILE A 105 -0.13 -20.44 -9.77
C ILE A 105 -0.15 -21.64 -8.85
N ASP A 106 0.50 -22.74 -9.24
CA ASP A 106 0.51 -23.97 -8.44
C ASP A 106 1.39 -23.84 -7.18
N SER A 107 2.23 -22.80 -7.12
CA SER A 107 3.01 -22.46 -5.91
C SER A 107 2.21 -21.60 -4.93
N ILE A 108 1.02 -21.11 -5.29
CA ILE A 108 0.21 -20.29 -4.38
C ILE A 108 -0.59 -21.16 -3.41
N GLY A 109 -0.36 -20.94 -2.12
CA GLY A 109 -1.10 -21.62 -1.05
C GLY A 109 -2.44 -20.97 -0.76
N TYR A 110 -2.45 -19.64 -0.55
CA TYR A 110 -3.69 -18.89 -0.31
C TYR A 110 -3.56 -17.41 -0.66
N PHE A 111 -4.69 -16.77 -0.92
CA PHE A 111 -4.83 -15.33 -1.04
C PHE A 111 -6.04 -14.87 -0.23
N VAL A 112 -5.87 -13.82 0.58
CA VAL A 112 -6.88 -13.36 1.54
C VAL A 112 -7.05 -11.84 1.46
N VAL A 113 -8.30 -11.41 1.44
CA VAL A 113 -8.71 -10.02 1.71
C VAL A 113 -9.05 -9.89 3.19
N HIS A 114 -8.21 -9.19 3.96
CA HIS A 114 -8.32 -9.04 5.41
C HIS A 114 -9.48 -8.14 5.82
N ASP A 115 -9.77 -8.09 7.11
CA ASP A 115 -10.80 -7.21 7.66
C ASP A 115 -10.53 -5.73 7.35
N PHE A 116 -11.61 -5.02 7.02
CA PHE A 116 -11.68 -3.57 6.97
C PHE A 116 -11.43 -2.98 8.35
N THR A 117 -10.62 -1.93 8.40
CA THR A 117 -10.24 -1.25 9.64
C THR A 117 -10.43 0.26 9.51
N SER A 118 -10.56 0.95 10.63
CA SER A 118 -10.63 2.41 10.64
C SER A 118 -9.41 3.18 10.09
N LEU A 119 -8.31 2.49 9.81
CA LEU A 119 -7.04 3.05 9.35
C LEU A 119 -7.09 3.47 7.88
N SER A 120 -7.80 2.73 7.03
CA SER A 120 -7.88 2.98 5.58
C SER A 120 -9.31 2.70 5.07
N ASN A 121 -9.65 3.23 3.89
CA ASN A 121 -10.80 2.76 3.11
C ASN A 121 -10.49 1.44 2.39
N HIS A 122 -9.22 1.05 2.28
CA HIS A 122 -8.79 -0.22 1.69
C HIS A 122 -8.66 -1.30 2.77
N ARG A 123 -8.95 -2.53 2.36
CA ARG A 123 -8.75 -3.77 3.10
C ARG A 123 -7.39 -4.33 2.70
N PRO A 124 -6.52 -4.68 3.67
CA PRO A 124 -5.25 -5.31 3.35
C PRO A 124 -5.47 -6.60 2.55
N ILE A 125 -4.57 -6.89 1.62
CA ILE A 125 -4.52 -8.16 0.91
C ILE A 125 -3.19 -8.86 1.20
N SER A 126 -3.21 -10.19 1.28
CA SER A 126 -2.00 -11.00 1.46
C SER A 126 -2.06 -12.26 0.62
N CYS A 127 -0.93 -12.63 0.05
CA CYS A 127 -0.72 -13.89 -0.65
C CYS A 127 0.35 -14.71 0.08
N ALA A 128 0.19 -16.03 0.11
CA ALA A 128 1.23 -16.96 0.57
C ALA A 128 1.60 -17.91 -0.57
N MET A 129 2.91 -18.11 -0.71
CA MET A 129 3.50 -18.96 -1.74
C MET A 129 4.37 -20.02 -1.08
N PHE A 130 4.29 -21.25 -1.58
CA PHE A 130 5.24 -22.31 -1.29
C PHE A 130 6.51 -22.03 -2.09
N ALA A 131 7.62 -21.86 -1.38
CA ALA A 131 8.92 -21.70 -2.00
C ALA A 131 9.92 -22.58 -1.28
N ASN A 132 10.76 -23.23 -2.08
CA ASN A 132 11.92 -23.95 -1.58
C ASN A 132 12.99 -22.92 -1.22
N PHE A 133 12.90 -22.36 -0.02
CA PHE A 133 13.96 -21.51 0.48
C PHE A 133 15.17 -22.38 0.82
N LEU A 134 16.29 -22.15 0.15
CA LEU A 134 17.57 -22.46 0.77
C LEU A 134 17.68 -21.57 2.00
N SER A 135 17.59 -22.16 3.19
CA SER A 135 17.89 -21.48 4.45
C SER A 135 19.37 -21.15 4.45
N VAL A 136 19.73 -20.06 3.77
CA VAL A 136 21.01 -19.40 4.01
C VAL A 136 20.95 -18.93 5.47
N PRO A 137 21.91 -19.30 6.34
CA PRO A 137 22.00 -18.72 7.66
C PRO A 137 22.12 -17.21 7.49
N CYS A 138 21.00 -16.52 7.67
CA CYS A 138 20.97 -15.09 7.69
C CYS A 138 21.52 -14.73 9.07
N ASP A 139 22.79 -14.29 9.10
CA ASP A 139 23.33 -13.59 10.27
C ASP A 139 22.25 -12.61 10.71
N SER A 140 21.79 -12.73 11.96
CA SER A 140 20.68 -11.94 12.47
C SER A 140 20.91 -10.49 12.07
N HIS A 141 20.15 -9.98 11.09
CA HIS A 141 20.25 -8.58 10.72
C HIS A 141 19.83 -7.82 11.96
N GLN A 142 20.80 -7.33 12.73
CA GLN A 142 20.54 -6.37 13.78
C GLN A 142 19.87 -5.21 13.06
N LEU A 143 18.60 -4.98 13.37
CA LEU A 143 17.89 -3.83 12.84
C LEU A 143 18.69 -2.59 13.24
N ASP A 144 19.24 -1.90 12.25
CA ASP A 144 19.94 -0.67 12.50
C ASP A 144 19.00 0.30 13.22
N SER A 145 19.54 0.99 14.21
CA SER A 145 18.78 2.04 14.87
C SER A 145 18.38 3.08 13.83
N LEU A 146 17.09 3.41 13.75
CA LEU A 146 16.61 4.51 12.90
C LEU A 146 17.51 5.75 13.07
N PRO A 147 17.96 6.38 11.99
CA PRO A 147 18.87 7.50 12.05
C PRO A 147 18.29 8.68 12.84
N GLY A 148 19.16 9.52 13.39
CA GLY A 148 18.77 10.78 14.02
C GLY A 148 18.01 11.69 13.04
N LYS A 149 17.25 12.65 13.58
CA LYS A 149 16.37 13.52 12.77
C LYS A 149 16.71 14.98 12.98
N PHE A 150 16.55 15.79 11.93
CA PHE A 150 16.59 17.24 12.04
C PHE A 150 15.28 17.78 12.62
N LEU A 151 15.38 18.72 13.55
CA LEU A 151 14.24 19.47 14.04
C LEU A 151 13.98 20.67 13.12
N TRP A 152 12.89 20.59 12.38
CA TRP A 152 12.43 21.66 11.49
C TRP A 152 11.47 22.58 12.22
N THR A 153 12.00 23.66 12.80
CA THR A 153 11.20 24.82 13.26
C THR A 153 11.02 25.83 12.14
N ASP A 154 10.14 26.82 12.31
CA ASP A 154 9.94 27.87 11.31
C ASP A 154 11.25 28.63 11.01
N GLU A 155 12.08 28.85 12.03
CA GLU A 155 13.41 29.46 11.87
C GLU A 155 14.38 28.55 11.12
N ALA A 156 14.35 27.24 11.38
CA ALA A 156 15.18 26.27 10.67
C ALA A 156 14.78 26.16 9.20
N ILE A 157 13.48 26.24 8.90
CA ILE A 157 12.95 26.26 7.54
C ILE A 157 13.40 27.53 6.81
N ALA A 158 13.27 28.70 7.45
CA ALA A 158 13.73 29.96 6.89
C ALA A 158 15.26 29.94 6.62
N SER A 159 16.05 29.50 7.59
CA SER A 159 17.50 29.35 7.46
C SER A 159 17.90 28.38 6.35
N TYR A 160 17.17 27.27 6.18
CA TYR A 160 17.46 26.31 5.10
C TYR A 160 17.13 26.86 3.72
N THR A 161 16.02 27.60 3.63
CA THR A 161 15.62 28.27 2.39
C THR A 161 16.64 29.33 1.98
N GLU A 162 17.24 30.03 2.93
CA GLU A 162 18.35 30.96 2.66
C GLU A 162 19.62 30.20 2.24
N ASN A 163 20.01 29.17 2.99
CA ASN A 163 21.23 28.41 2.74
C ASN A 163 21.22 27.69 1.38
N ILE A 164 20.07 27.19 0.91
CA ILE A 164 19.96 26.55 -0.40
C ILE A 164 20.09 27.56 -1.56
N GLN A 165 19.78 28.84 -1.31
CA GLN A 165 19.93 29.92 -2.28
C GLN A 165 21.34 30.53 -2.26
N SER A 166 22.13 30.23 -1.23
CA SER A 166 23.49 30.74 -1.06
C SER A 166 24.42 30.37 -2.23
N GLN A 167 25.40 31.22 -2.49
CA GLN A 167 26.40 30.95 -3.52
C GLN A 167 27.23 29.69 -3.20
N MET A 168 27.47 29.42 -1.91
CA MET A 168 28.20 28.24 -1.47
C MET A 168 27.47 26.95 -1.84
N PHE A 169 26.15 26.89 -1.64
CA PHE A 169 25.34 25.73 -2.03
C PHE A 169 25.30 25.56 -3.55
N LYS A 170 25.09 26.66 -4.29
CA LYS A 170 25.10 26.65 -5.76
C LYS A 170 26.43 26.15 -6.32
N ASN A 171 27.56 26.54 -5.72
CA ASN A 171 28.89 26.05 -6.12
C ASN A 171 29.06 24.56 -5.84
N LYS A 172 28.60 24.06 -4.67
CA LYS A 172 28.60 22.61 -4.37
C LYS A 172 27.76 21.83 -5.39
N LEU A 173 26.60 22.35 -5.77
CA LEU A 173 25.72 21.72 -6.76
C LEU A 173 26.34 21.74 -8.17
N ALA A 174 26.95 22.85 -8.58
CA ALA A 174 27.64 22.94 -9.86
C ALA A 174 28.81 21.94 -9.94
N ASN A 175 29.59 21.81 -8.87
CA ASN A 175 30.67 20.82 -8.78
C ASN A 175 30.14 19.38 -8.84
N PHE A 176 28.99 19.10 -8.22
CA PHE A 176 28.33 17.81 -8.32
C PHE A 176 27.90 17.49 -9.76
N ILE A 177 27.28 18.46 -10.46
CA ILE A 177 26.85 18.28 -11.86
C ILE A 177 28.05 18.07 -12.79
N ALA A 178 29.17 18.76 -12.52
CA ALA A 178 30.38 18.65 -13.34
C ALA A 178 31.20 17.37 -13.07
N LYS A 179 30.93 16.66 -11.97
CA LYS A 179 31.65 15.45 -11.59
C LYS A 179 31.14 14.24 -12.37
N SER A 180 32.03 13.45 -12.96
CA SER A 180 31.67 12.14 -13.50
C SER A 180 31.58 11.11 -12.38
N PHE A 181 30.53 10.31 -12.38
CA PHE A 181 30.34 9.21 -11.44
C PHE A 181 30.35 7.87 -12.18
N ASN A 182 30.86 6.84 -11.52
CA ASN A 182 31.03 5.50 -12.11
C ASN A 182 29.85 4.56 -11.82
N ASP A 183 29.02 4.89 -10.82
CA ASP A 183 27.91 4.08 -10.35
C ASP A 183 26.80 4.94 -9.71
N SER A 184 25.59 4.37 -9.62
CA SER A 184 24.39 5.07 -9.11
C SER A 184 24.43 5.34 -7.61
N ASP A 185 25.12 4.51 -6.82
CA ASP A 185 25.17 4.65 -5.37
C ASP A 185 26.04 5.85 -4.98
N SER A 186 27.18 6.00 -5.63
CA SER A 186 28.08 7.16 -5.51
C SER A 186 27.40 8.49 -5.84
N ILE A 187 26.52 8.51 -6.87
CA ILE A 187 25.72 9.69 -7.22
C ILE A 187 24.79 10.05 -6.06
N THR A 188 24.06 9.05 -5.56
CA THR A 188 23.06 9.23 -4.52
C THR A 188 23.69 9.68 -3.20
N GLU A 189 24.81 9.07 -2.80
CA GLU A 189 25.56 9.45 -1.60
C GLU A 189 26.12 10.88 -1.70
N SER A 190 26.70 11.24 -2.85
CA SER A 190 27.25 12.57 -3.06
C SER A 190 26.17 13.66 -3.12
N PHE A 191 24.99 13.37 -3.66
CA PHE A 191 23.88 14.31 -3.66
C PHE A 191 23.27 14.47 -2.25
N ASN A 192 23.06 13.35 -1.56
CA ASN A 192 22.53 13.35 -0.19
C ASN A 192 23.44 14.11 0.76
N SER A 193 24.76 14.00 0.62
CA SER A 193 25.71 14.73 1.47
C SER A 193 25.58 16.24 1.33
N ILE A 194 25.34 16.76 0.12
CA ILE A 194 25.11 18.20 -0.13
C ILE A 194 23.84 18.67 0.59
N LEU A 195 22.75 17.91 0.50
CA LEU A 195 21.50 18.24 1.19
C LEU A 195 21.63 18.14 2.71
N LEU A 196 22.29 17.10 3.20
CA LEU A 196 22.51 16.88 4.63
C LEU A 196 23.42 17.95 5.23
N ASP A 197 24.45 18.40 4.51
CA ASP A 197 25.31 19.51 4.93
C ASP A 197 24.54 20.82 5.07
N CYS A 198 23.63 21.10 4.13
CA CYS A 198 22.75 22.26 4.21
C CYS A 198 21.82 22.14 5.43
N ALA A 199 21.21 20.96 5.61
CA ALA A 199 20.32 20.69 6.74
C ALA A 199 21.04 20.80 8.10
N LYS A 200 22.29 20.35 8.21
CA LYS A 200 23.12 20.50 9.43
C LYS A 200 23.41 21.95 9.80
N GLN A 201 23.53 22.83 8.79
CA GLN A 201 23.77 24.25 9.02
C GLN A 201 22.49 25.00 9.42
N SER A 202 21.33 24.50 9.02
CA SER A 202 20.05 25.18 9.25
C SER A 202 19.22 24.61 10.40
N ALA A 203 19.32 23.32 10.66
CA ALA A 203 18.46 22.62 11.60
C ALA A 203 19.26 21.88 12.65
N LYS A 204 18.75 21.88 13.88
CA LYS A 204 19.35 21.13 14.99
C LYS A 204 19.17 19.64 14.76
N PHE A 205 20.28 18.90 14.73
CA PHE A 205 20.24 17.44 14.68
C PHE A 205 19.90 16.87 16.07
N ILE A 206 18.85 16.06 16.14
CA ILE A 206 18.41 15.39 17.35
C ILE A 206 18.76 13.91 17.26
N ASN A 207 19.75 13.51 18.08
CA ASN A 207 19.97 12.12 18.42
C ASN A 207 18.82 11.61 19.28
N LYS A 208 18.35 10.39 19.04
CA LYS A 208 17.35 9.76 19.91
C LYS A 208 17.86 9.80 21.35
N LYS A 209 17.11 10.45 22.25
CA LYS A 209 17.17 10.09 23.67
C LYS A 209 16.53 8.70 23.81
N PRO A 210 17.07 7.79 24.65
CA PRO A 210 16.37 6.55 24.97
C PRO A 210 14.97 6.92 25.45
N LEU A 211 13.95 6.20 24.95
CA LEU A 211 12.57 6.36 25.39
C LEU A 211 12.55 6.17 26.91
N GLN A 212 12.59 7.27 27.67
CA GLN A 212 12.21 7.23 29.06
C GLN A 212 10.76 6.75 29.05
N LYS A 213 10.51 5.57 29.65
CA LYS A 213 9.16 5.03 29.83
C LYS A 213 8.34 6.14 30.48
N MET A 214 7.53 6.83 29.67
CA MET A 214 6.58 7.79 30.20
C MET A 214 5.71 7.01 31.19
N LYS A 215 5.70 7.44 32.45
CA LYS A 215 4.71 6.94 33.42
C LYS A 215 3.35 7.11 32.75
N LYS A 216 2.61 6.01 32.58
CA LYS A 216 1.25 6.02 32.00
C LYS A 216 0.40 6.92 32.88
N SER A 217 0.29 8.20 32.53
CA SER A 217 -0.73 9.07 33.10
C SER A 217 -2.07 8.52 32.64
N ASN A 218 -2.82 7.96 33.59
CA ASN A 218 -4.06 7.28 33.32
C ASN A 218 -5.11 8.32 32.89
N ARG A 219 -5.61 8.13 31.67
CA ARG A 219 -6.67 8.89 30.99
C ARG A 219 -6.20 10.18 30.31
N LYS A 220 -6.12 10.11 28.99
CA LYS A 220 -6.00 11.30 28.14
C LYS A 220 -7.21 12.20 28.43
N PRO A 221 -7.02 13.42 28.94
CA PRO A 221 -8.14 14.20 29.44
C PRO A 221 -9.05 14.74 28.33
N TRP A 222 -8.65 14.63 27.05
CA TRP A 222 -9.48 14.94 25.87
C TRP A 222 -10.39 13.78 25.44
N PHE A 223 -10.19 12.58 25.99
CA PHE A 223 -10.95 11.39 25.63
C PHE A 223 -12.07 11.16 26.64
N SER A 224 -13.24 11.73 26.36
CA SER A 224 -14.40 11.68 27.25
C SER A 224 -15.14 10.33 27.20
N HIS A 225 -16.12 10.15 28.08
CA HIS A 225 -17.03 8.99 28.03
C HIS A 225 -17.75 8.91 26.67
N SER A 226 -18.25 10.04 26.17
CA SER A 226 -18.87 10.11 24.83
C SER A 226 -17.91 9.71 23.69
N CYS A 227 -16.60 9.98 23.82
CA CYS A 227 -15.61 9.46 22.86
C CYS A 227 -15.52 7.93 22.92
N THR A 228 -15.63 7.34 24.11
CA THR A 228 -15.62 5.89 24.30
C THR A 228 -16.85 5.25 23.65
N ASP A 229 -18.04 5.81 23.88
CA ASP A 229 -19.30 5.30 23.33
C ASP A 229 -19.33 5.35 21.80
N LEU A 230 -18.90 6.49 21.23
CA LEU A 230 -18.78 6.64 19.79
C LEU A 230 -17.74 5.68 19.20
N ARG A 231 -16.60 5.48 19.88
CA ARG A 231 -15.59 4.51 19.44
C ARG A 231 -16.13 3.09 19.43
N ASN A 232 -16.87 2.69 20.47
CA ASN A 232 -17.50 1.37 20.53
C ASN A 232 -18.55 1.21 19.43
N THR A 233 -19.36 2.24 19.20
CA THR A 233 -20.33 2.27 18.09
C THR A 233 -19.65 2.10 16.73
N VAL A 234 -18.56 2.83 16.48
CA VAL A 234 -17.75 2.69 15.25
C VAL A 234 -17.23 1.27 15.10
N LYS A 235 -16.67 0.68 16.16
CA LYS A 235 -16.18 -0.72 16.14
C LYS A 235 -17.30 -1.73 15.87
N SER A 236 -18.49 -1.53 16.41
CA SER A 236 -19.63 -2.40 16.13
C SER A 236 -20.03 -2.36 14.67
N TYR A 237 -20.11 -1.16 14.06
CA TYR A 237 -20.40 -1.04 12.63
C TYR A 237 -19.25 -1.51 11.74
N GLU A 238 -17.99 -1.35 12.16
CA GLU A 238 -16.82 -1.93 11.47
C GLU A 238 -16.96 -3.46 11.34
N LYS A 239 -17.32 -4.15 12.44
CA LYS A 239 -17.61 -5.59 12.42
C LYS A 239 -18.78 -5.96 11.51
N LEU A 240 -19.85 -5.15 11.49
CA LEU A 240 -21.00 -5.39 10.62
C LEU A 240 -20.65 -5.21 9.15
N VAL A 241 -19.81 -4.23 8.81
CA VAL A 241 -19.29 -3.99 7.46
C VAL A 241 -18.38 -5.14 7.03
N ASN A 242 -17.52 -5.67 7.89
CA ASN A 242 -16.71 -6.85 7.57
C ASN A 242 -17.56 -8.08 7.25
N LYS A 243 -18.61 -8.32 8.02
CA LYS A 243 -19.55 -9.43 7.77
C LYS A 243 -20.41 -9.22 6.53
N ASN A 244 -20.71 -7.97 6.17
CA ASN A 244 -21.65 -7.64 5.10
C ASN A 244 -21.12 -6.45 4.26
N PRO A 245 -20.04 -6.62 3.49
CA PRO A 245 -19.34 -5.51 2.83
C PRO A 245 -20.19 -4.82 1.73
N LEU A 246 -21.18 -5.54 1.19
CA LEU A 246 -22.12 -5.04 0.20
C LEU A 246 -23.31 -4.28 0.80
N ASN A 247 -23.52 -4.36 2.13
CA ASN A 247 -24.64 -3.68 2.78
C ASN A 247 -24.38 -2.17 2.88
N GLY A 248 -25.08 -1.41 2.02
CA GLY A 248 -24.96 0.05 1.95
C GLY A 248 -25.35 0.77 3.26
N GLN A 249 -26.29 0.24 4.04
CA GLN A 249 -26.73 0.87 5.29
C GLN A 249 -25.64 0.80 6.37
N TYR A 250 -25.02 -0.36 6.57
CA TYR A 250 -23.94 -0.51 7.55
C TYR A 250 -22.74 0.36 7.23
N ARG A 251 -22.38 0.48 5.94
CA ARG A 251 -21.32 1.41 5.51
C ARG A 251 -21.67 2.86 5.83
N LYS A 252 -22.87 3.31 5.45
CA LYS A 252 -23.33 4.68 5.74
C LYS A 252 -23.25 4.97 7.23
N LEU A 253 -23.80 4.09 8.07
CA LEU A 253 -23.77 4.22 9.52
C LEU A 253 -22.33 4.26 10.06
N TYR A 254 -21.46 3.34 9.63
CA TYR A 254 -20.05 3.33 10.00
C TYR A 254 -19.39 4.71 9.74
N TYR A 255 -19.51 5.24 8.52
CA TYR A 255 -18.90 6.52 8.17
C TYR A 255 -19.54 7.70 8.90
N THR A 256 -20.85 7.69 9.11
CA THR A 256 -21.54 8.71 9.92
C THR A 256 -20.98 8.75 11.34
N TYR A 257 -20.89 7.61 12.02
CA TYR A 257 -20.36 7.56 13.39
C TYR A 257 -18.85 7.83 13.45
N ARG A 258 -18.08 7.41 12.44
CA ARG A 258 -16.65 7.73 12.32
C ARG A 258 -16.43 9.24 12.21
N SER A 259 -17.24 9.92 11.40
CA SER A 259 -17.19 11.38 11.25
C SER A 259 -17.56 12.09 12.56
N LYS A 260 -18.63 11.63 13.25
CA LYS A 260 -19.00 12.15 14.58
C LYS A 260 -17.87 11.97 15.60
N PHE A 261 -17.26 10.78 15.65
CA PHE A 261 -16.15 10.49 16.54
C PHE A 261 -14.94 11.40 16.26
N ARG A 262 -14.55 11.53 14.99
CA ARG A 262 -13.44 12.42 14.58
C ARG A 262 -13.70 13.88 14.95
N ARG A 263 -14.91 14.38 14.72
CA ARG A 263 -15.30 15.74 15.09
C ARG A 263 -15.18 15.97 16.59
N LEU A 264 -15.78 15.08 17.40
CA LEU A 264 -15.72 15.20 18.86
C LEU A 264 -14.28 15.15 19.38
N THR A 265 -13.44 14.27 18.84
CA THR A 265 -12.03 14.21 19.26
C THR A 265 -11.28 15.50 18.92
N ARG A 266 -11.58 16.14 17.79
CA ARG A 266 -10.96 17.42 17.41
C ARG A 266 -11.43 18.56 18.31
N GLU A 267 -12.73 18.65 18.57
CA GLU A 267 -13.31 19.66 19.47
C GLU A 267 -12.71 19.54 20.88
N ASN A 268 -12.65 18.33 21.44
CA ASN A 268 -12.07 18.11 22.78
C ASN A 268 -10.57 18.41 22.85
N ILE A 269 -9.83 18.26 21.74
CA ILE A 269 -8.42 18.64 21.66
C ILE A 269 -8.28 20.16 21.60
N LEU A 270 -9.06 20.84 20.75
CA LEU A 270 -9.01 22.30 20.57
C LEU A 270 -9.39 23.06 21.86
N VAL A 271 -10.43 22.61 22.57
CA VAL A 271 -10.84 23.20 23.86
C VAL A 271 -9.72 23.19 24.90
N LYS A 272 -8.73 22.29 24.78
CA LYS A 272 -7.57 22.22 25.69
C LYS A 272 -6.32 22.96 25.22
N VAL A 273 -6.28 23.42 23.98
CA VAL A 273 -5.17 24.27 23.51
C VAL A 273 -5.41 25.73 23.89
N ILE A 274 -6.66 26.09 24.22
CA ILE A 274 -7.10 27.45 24.56
C ILE A 274 -7.12 27.70 26.08
N ILE A 275 -6.95 26.66 26.91
CA ILE A 275 -6.89 26.72 28.38
C ILE A 275 -5.48 26.32 28.82
#